data_AF-Q01R07-F1
#
_entry.id   AF-Q01R07-F1
#
_cell.length_a   1.000
_cell.length_b   1.000
_cell.length_c   1.000
_cell.angle_alpha   90.00
_cell.angle_beta   90.00
_cell.angle_gamma   90.00
#
_symmetry.space_group_name_H-M   'P 1'
#
loop_
_entity.id
_entity.type
_entity.pdbx_description
1 polymer ?
#
loop_
_entity_poly.entity_id
_entity_poly.type
_entity_poly.pdbx_seq_one_letter_code
_entity_poly.pdbx_strand_id
1 'polypeptide(L)'
;MLKFLAFAVLFAPTAAAQKSPAPPRGPFACTELIGLYSSGEWWDGGFYEGLGDLKTRWQGRFSHYGYTYEYAKPESYTWSPTNVGGVNNVRLTAPCAQSANAPDRIVYQAWSWELTSEKAWIDSLEAALATIRAKRPTAKRIDIMTIIRCPKNEWCHSDKPPLGPDTDHDAKKQDCHVPEYVDSALAKVAAHHPDLVSVTPKFEAVSCSVRIDGIHLHEQNAPAAASVAAYYKTIP
;
A
#
# COMPACT_ATOMS: atom_id res chain seq x y z
N MET A 1 -67.21 -9.37 -38.49
CA MET A 1 -65.85 -9.89 -38.76
C MET A 1 -64.86 -9.06 -37.95
N LEU A 2 -64.28 -9.59 -36.87
CA LEU A 2 -63.28 -8.88 -36.06
C LEU A 2 -62.02 -9.74 -35.99
N LYS A 3 -60.95 -9.29 -36.65
CA LYS A 3 -59.62 -9.91 -36.66
C LYS A 3 -58.88 -9.52 -35.38
N PHE A 4 -58.46 -10.51 -34.59
CA PHE A 4 -57.52 -10.30 -33.49
C PHE A 4 -56.08 -10.28 -34.04
N LEU A 5 -55.35 -9.20 -33.77
CA LEU A 5 -53.90 -9.13 -33.94
C LEU A 5 -53.22 -9.77 -32.72
N ALA A 6 -52.33 -10.72 -32.97
CA ALA A 6 -51.45 -11.30 -31.95
C ALA A 6 -50.22 -10.39 -31.76
N PHE A 7 -50.01 -9.91 -30.54
CA PHE A 7 -48.77 -9.25 -30.12
C PHE A 7 -47.75 -10.30 -29.70
N ALA A 8 -46.63 -10.39 -30.41
CA ALA A 8 -45.47 -11.16 -30.00
C ALA A 8 -44.65 -10.35 -28.99
N VAL A 9 -44.51 -10.88 -27.76
CA VAL A 9 -43.67 -10.30 -26.71
C VAL A 9 -42.24 -10.82 -26.92
N LEU A 10 -41.32 -9.94 -27.29
CA LEU A 10 -39.88 -10.20 -27.32
C LEU A 10 -39.31 -10.10 -25.90
N PHE A 11 -38.84 -11.21 -25.34
CA PHE A 11 -38.06 -11.22 -24.11
C PHE A 11 -36.60 -10.89 -24.43
N ALA A 12 -36.11 -9.74 -23.96
CA ALA A 12 -34.70 -9.43 -23.95
C ALA A 12 -34.01 -10.23 -22.82
N PRO A 13 -32.87 -10.91 -23.07
CA PRO A 13 -32.13 -11.57 -22.01
C PRO A 13 -31.51 -10.50 -21.08
N THR A 14 -31.87 -10.56 -19.81
CA THR A 14 -31.20 -9.82 -18.74
C THR A 14 -29.75 -10.30 -18.64
N ALA A 15 -28.81 -9.45 -19.01
CA ALA A 15 -27.39 -9.69 -18.77
C ALA A 15 -27.16 -9.78 -17.25
N ALA A 16 -26.84 -10.98 -16.76
CA ALA A 16 -26.41 -11.15 -15.38
C ALA A 16 -25.13 -10.33 -15.17
N ALA A 17 -25.12 -9.46 -14.17
CA ALA A 17 -23.92 -8.71 -13.79
C ALA A 17 -22.80 -9.71 -13.44
N GLN A 18 -21.79 -9.83 -14.31
CA GLN A 18 -20.57 -10.55 -13.99
C GLN A 18 -19.92 -9.84 -12.80
N LYS A 19 -19.91 -10.51 -11.65
CA LYS A 19 -19.17 -10.07 -10.47
C LYS A 19 -17.70 -10.00 -10.87
N SER A 20 -17.12 -8.80 -10.89
CA SER A 20 -15.69 -8.64 -11.16
C SER A 20 -14.90 -9.59 -10.24
N PRO A 21 -13.95 -10.36 -10.78
CA PRO A 21 -13.15 -11.26 -9.95
C PRO A 21 -12.34 -10.43 -8.94
N ALA A 22 -12.30 -10.87 -7.69
CA ALA A 22 -11.46 -10.24 -6.67
C ALA A 22 -9.97 -10.54 -6.96
N PRO A 23 -9.01 -9.73 -6.44
CA PRO A 23 -7.60 -9.96 -6.71
C PRO A 23 -7.16 -11.32 -6.17
N PRO A 24 -6.26 -12.04 -6.89
CA PRO A 24 -5.76 -13.35 -6.46
C PRO A 24 -5.26 -13.34 -5.01
N ARG A 25 -5.48 -14.42 -4.25
CA ARG A 25 -5.00 -14.53 -2.85
C ARG A 25 -3.69 -15.29 -2.69
N GLY A 26 -3.12 -15.81 -3.78
CA GLY A 26 -1.89 -16.60 -3.79
C GLY A 26 -2.09 -18.05 -4.22
N PRO A 27 -1.04 -18.89 -4.17
CA PRO A 27 0.30 -18.55 -3.66
C PRO A 27 1.05 -17.60 -4.60
N PHE A 28 1.93 -16.78 -4.02
CA PHE A 28 2.83 -15.88 -4.77
C PHE A 28 4.26 -16.43 -4.76
N ALA A 29 4.95 -16.36 -5.89
CA ALA A 29 6.34 -16.76 -6.00
C ALA A 29 7.26 -15.73 -5.33
N CYS A 30 6.93 -14.44 -5.47
CA CYS A 30 7.65 -13.36 -4.82
C CYS A 30 6.74 -12.17 -4.53
N THR A 31 6.74 -11.77 -3.27
CA THR A 31 6.12 -10.55 -2.76
C THR A 31 7.19 -9.50 -2.53
N GLU A 32 7.09 -8.35 -3.20
CA GLU A 32 7.92 -7.19 -2.90
C GLU A 32 7.11 -6.20 -2.05
N LEU A 33 7.58 -5.93 -0.83
CA LEU A 33 7.12 -4.81 -0.03
C LEU A 33 7.88 -3.55 -0.45
N ILE A 34 7.16 -2.52 -0.89
CA ILE A 34 7.69 -1.22 -1.27
C ILE A 34 7.10 -0.13 -0.37
N GLY A 35 7.90 0.90 -0.05
CA GLY A 35 7.43 2.03 0.76
C GLY A 35 8.56 2.92 1.27
N LEU A 36 8.22 3.75 2.25
CA LEU A 36 9.17 4.63 2.93
C LEU A 36 10.27 3.84 3.64
N TYR A 37 11.40 4.49 3.93
CA TYR A 37 12.51 3.87 4.65
C TYR A 37 12.08 3.32 6.01
N SER A 38 11.14 4.00 6.68
CA SER A 38 10.50 3.57 7.92
C SER A 38 9.70 2.28 7.79
N SER A 39 9.20 1.93 6.60
CA SER A 39 8.66 0.58 6.37
C SER A 39 9.72 -0.51 6.62
N GLY A 40 10.97 -0.16 6.31
CA GLY A 40 12.14 -0.97 6.59
C GLY A 40 12.43 -1.14 8.08
N GLU A 41 12.00 -0.22 8.93
CA GLU A 41 12.24 -0.29 10.38
C GLU A 41 11.39 -1.36 11.05
N TRP A 42 10.11 -1.47 10.72
CA TRP A 42 9.28 -2.58 11.20
C TRP A 42 9.52 -3.87 10.41
N TRP A 43 10.02 -3.79 9.17
CA TRP A 43 10.59 -4.95 8.48
C TRP A 43 11.70 -5.61 9.32
N ASP A 44 12.71 -4.81 9.67
CA ASP A 44 13.87 -5.25 10.48
C ASP A 44 13.47 -5.48 11.95
N GLY A 45 12.44 -4.78 12.43
CA GLY A 45 11.87 -4.90 13.78
C GLY A 45 11.14 -6.20 14.05
N GLY A 46 11.01 -7.09 13.07
CA GLY A 46 10.54 -8.45 13.29
C GLY A 46 9.54 -8.96 12.26
N PHE A 47 9.17 -8.18 11.23
CA PHE A 47 8.19 -8.64 10.26
C PHE A 47 8.79 -9.73 9.39
N TYR A 48 10.02 -9.53 8.90
CA TYR A 48 10.69 -10.53 8.08
C TYR A 48 10.87 -11.84 8.83
N GLU A 49 11.42 -11.80 10.04
CA GLU A 49 11.51 -13.00 10.89
C GLU A 49 10.14 -13.59 11.20
N GLY A 50 9.18 -12.71 11.48
CA GLY A 50 7.80 -13.02 11.76
C GLY A 50 7.13 -13.79 10.63
N LEU A 51 7.55 -13.70 9.37
CA LEU A 51 6.98 -14.44 8.24
C LEU A 51 7.23 -15.96 8.29
N GLY A 52 8.23 -16.43 9.04
CA GLY A 52 8.57 -17.86 9.13
C GLY A 52 8.90 -18.47 7.77
N ASP A 53 8.22 -19.55 7.39
CA ASP A 53 8.48 -20.28 6.13
C ASP A 53 8.20 -19.45 4.86
N LEU A 54 7.47 -18.33 4.99
CA LEU A 54 7.20 -17.43 3.86
C LEU A 54 8.39 -16.51 3.53
N LYS A 55 9.41 -16.41 4.40
CA LYS A 55 10.55 -15.49 4.24
C LYS A 55 11.22 -15.54 2.88
N THR A 56 11.36 -16.73 2.29
CA THR A 56 12.02 -16.93 0.99
C THR A 56 11.20 -16.40 -0.19
N ARG A 57 9.95 -15.98 0.03
CA ARG A 57 9.03 -15.42 -0.96
C ARG A 57 8.80 -13.93 -0.76
N TRP A 58 9.56 -13.29 0.12
CA TRP A 58 9.40 -11.89 0.45
C TRP A 58 10.71 -11.14 0.30
N GLN A 59 10.64 -9.97 -0.33
CA GLN A 59 11.73 -9.02 -0.42
C GLN A 59 11.24 -7.60 -0.12
N GLY A 60 12.17 -6.72 0.25
CA GLY A 60 11.89 -5.34 0.61
C GLY A 60 12.58 -4.33 -0.29
N ARG A 61 11.92 -3.20 -0.54
CA ARG A 61 12.45 -2.00 -1.19
C ARG A 61 11.98 -0.78 -0.42
N PHE A 62 12.89 -0.15 0.31
CA PHE A 62 12.55 0.93 1.23
C PHE A 62 13.32 2.18 0.88
N SER A 63 12.61 3.26 0.58
CA SER A 63 13.22 4.48 0.05
C SER A 63 13.07 5.63 1.05
N HIS A 64 14.17 6.32 1.35
CA HIS A 64 14.11 7.53 2.16
C HIS A 64 13.46 8.65 1.37
N TYR A 65 12.32 9.16 1.84
CA TYR A 65 11.37 10.00 1.08
C TYR A 65 10.67 9.29 -0.09
N GLY A 66 10.45 7.98 0.02
CA GLY A 66 9.56 7.19 -0.83
C GLY A 66 8.06 7.50 -0.63
N TYR A 67 7.68 8.78 -0.65
CA TYR A 67 6.29 9.23 -0.58
C TYR A 67 5.50 8.82 -1.83
N THR A 68 4.17 8.94 -1.77
CA THR A 68 3.29 8.44 -2.84
C THR A 68 3.63 9.04 -4.21
N TYR A 69 3.92 10.34 -4.24
CA TYR A 69 4.29 11.04 -5.46
C TYR A 69 5.65 10.58 -6.03
N GLU A 70 6.53 10.01 -5.21
CA GLU A 70 7.86 9.60 -5.64
C GLU A 70 7.80 8.25 -6.34
N TYR A 71 6.99 7.31 -5.83
CA TYR A 71 6.67 6.06 -6.51
C TYR A 71 5.84 6.26 -7.79
N ALA A 72 5.15 7.40 -7.95
CA ALA A 72 4.47 7.76 -9.19
C ALA A 72 5.43 8.09 -10.35
N LYS A 73 6.69 8.44 -10.08
CA LYS A 73 7.66 8.85 -11.11
C LYS A 73 8.46 7.66 -11.62
N PRO A 74 8.37 7.27 -12.91
CA PRO A 74 9.11 6.13 -13.46
C PRO A 74 10.64 6.25 -13.35
N GLU A 75 11.18 7.46 -13.37
CA GLU A 75 12.60 7.80 -13.31
C GLU A 75 13.14 8.02 -11.89
N SER A 76 12.28 7.92 -10.87
CA SER A 76 12.68 8.12 -9.47
C SER A 76 13.77 7.14 -9.02
N TYR A 77 14.63 7.62 -8.12
CA TYR A 77 15.64 6.81 -7.42
C TYR A 77 15.01 5.64 -6.64
N THR A 78 13.75 5.74 -6.23
CA THR A 78 12.99 4.66 -5.56
C THR A 78 12.96 3.37 -6.40
N TRP A 79 13.08 3.50 -7.74
CA TRP A 79 13.10 2.41 -8.70
C TRP A 79 14.51 1.92 -9.06
N SER A 80 15.56 2.41 -8.39
CA SER A 80 16.92 1.92 -8.64
C SER A 80 17.00 0.39 -8.51
N PRO A 81 17.66 -0.31 -9.44
CA PRO A 81 17.83 -1.76 -9.37
C PRO A 81 18.88 -2.17 -8.31
N THR A 82 19.55 -1.20 -7.69
CA THR A 82 20.60 -1.42 -6.69
C THR A 82 20.42 -0.47 -5.51
N ASN A 83 21.09 -0.77 -4.39
CA ASN A 83 21.11 0.13 -3.24
C ASN A 83 21.73 1.47 -3.63
N VAL A 84 21.04 2.55 -3.27
CA VAL A 84 21.54 3.93 -3.41
C VAL A 84 21.69 4.50 -2.01
N GLY A 85 22.80 5.20 -1.72
CA GLY A 85 23.03 5.86 -0.43
C GLY A 85 22.72 7.36 -0.47
N GLY A 86 23.02 8.06 0.64
CA GLY A 86 22.79 9.51 0.77
C GLY A 86 21.38 9.86 1.24
N VAL A 87 20.95 11.11 0.98
CA VAL A 87 19.62 11.60 1.38
C VAL A 87 18.53 10.90 0.57
N ASN A 88 18.66 10.81 -0.74
CA ASN A 88 17.73 10.06 -1.59
C ASN A 88 18.23 8.61 -1.75
N ASN A 89 18.03 7.80 -0.72
CA ASN A 89 18.49 6.43 -0.67
C ASN A 89 17.35 5.42 -0.94
N VAL A 90 17.74 4.23 -1.39
CA VAL A 90 16.85 3.07 -1.45
C VAL A 90 17.60 1.83 -0.99
N ARG A 91 16.98 1.10 -0.07
CA ARG A 91 17.46 -0.18 0.47
C ARG A 91 16.65 -1.32 -0.13
N LEU A 92 17.32 -2.19 -0.86
CA LEU A 92 16.83 -3.49 -1.32
C LEU A 92 17.31 -4.56 -0.34
N THR A 93 16.42 -5.44 0.09
CA THR A 93 16.75 -6.48 1.07
C THR A 93 16.02 -7.78 0.80
N ALA A 94 16.63 -8.88 1.25
CA ALA A 94 16.07 -10.23 1.23
C ALA A 94 15.50 -10.63 -0.14
N PRO A 95 16.30 -10.69 -1.21
CA PRO A 95 15.77 -11.08 -2.52
C PRO A 95 15.03 -12.42 -2.44
N CYS A 96 13.86 -12.51 -3.07
CA CYS A 96 13.10 -13.75 -3.11
C CYS A 96 13.94 -14.88 -3.71
N ALA A 97 13.73 -16.12 -3.24
CA ALA A 97 14.40 -17.30 -3.78
C ALA A 97 14.02 -17.57 -5.24
N GLN A 98 12.84 -17.12 -5.67
CA GLN A 98 12.37 -17.21 -7.06
C GLN A 98 11.82 -15.85 -7.49
N SER A 99 12.01 -15.50 -8.76
CA SER A 99 11.40 -14.31 -9.38
C SER A 99 11.68 -12.97 -8.67
N ALA A 100 12.83 -12.81 -8.01
CA ALA A 100 13.16 -11.57 -7.29
C ALA A 100 13.11 -10.30 -8.16
N ASN A 101 13.43 -10.41 -9.45
CA ASN A 101 13.36 -9.30 -10.42
C ASN A 101 11.98 -9.13 -11.07
N ALA A 102 11.04 -10.03 -10.77
CA ALA A 102 9.70 -10.07 -11.34
C ALA A 102 8.67 -10.53 -10.29
N PRO A 103 8.53 -9.80 -9.16
CA PRO A 103 7.55 -10.15 -8.14
C PRO A 103 6.15 -10.22 -8.74
N ASP A 104 5.37 -11.20 -8.26
CA ASP A 104 4.00 -11.42 -8.69
C ASP A 104 2.97 -10.95 -7.66
N ARG A 105 3.43 -10.42 -6.53
CA ARG A 105 2.66 -9.57 -5.62
C ARG A 105 3.47 -8.37 -5.19
N ILE A 106 2.80 -7.22 -5.12
CA ILE A 106 3.35 -6.01 -4.52
C ILE A 106 2.55 -5.68 -3.26
N VAL A 107 3.24 -5.33 -2.18
CA VAL A 107 2.64 -4.62 -1.06
C VAL A 107 3.20 -3.21 -1.09
N TYR A 108 2.34 -2.22 -1.28
CA TYR A 108 2.73 -0.82 -1.35
C TYR A 108 2.25 -0.08 -0.12
N GLN A 109 3.18 0.27 0.76
CA GLN A 109 2.90 1.22 1.83
C GLN A 109 2.92 2.64 1.26
N ALA A 110 1.74 3.21 1.01
CA ALA A 110 1.55 4.52 0.43
C ALA A 110 1.42 5.58 1.52
N TRP A 111 2.12 6.71 1.35
CA TRP A 111 2.03 7.82 2.29
C TRP A 111 2.46 9.17 1.70
N SER A 112 1.80 10.25 2.14
CA SER A 112 2.25 11.63 2.01
C SER A 112 1.42 12.51 2.95
N TRP A 113 2.08 13.36 3.73
CA TRP A 113 1.43 14.41 4.51
C TRP A 113 1.09 15.64 3.65
N GLU A 114 1.73 15.81 2.49
CA GLU A 114 1.46 16.93 1.57
C GLU A 114 0.13 16.79 0.81
N LEU A 115 -0.32 15.57 0.56
CA LEU A 115 -1.59 15.30 -0.11
C LEU A 115 -2.77 15.53 0.86
N THR A 116 -3.46 16.67 0.73
CA THR A 116 -4.48 17.11 1.70
C THR A 116 -5.93 16.96 1.24
N SER A 117 -6.17 16.31 0.10
CA SER A 117 -7.52 16.05 -0.40
C SER A 117 -7.64 14.65 -0.94
N GLU A 118 -8.86 14.09 -0.89
CA GLU A 118 -9.16 12.79 -1.47
C GLU A 118 -8.76 12.72 -2.94
N LYS A 119 -9.08 13.76 -3.73
CA LYS A 119 -8.74 13.80 -5.15
C LYS A 119 -7.24 13.73 -5.38
N ALA A 120 -6.45 14.51 -4.64
CA ALA A 120 -4.99 14.49 -4.78
C ALA A 120 -4.40 13.12 -4.44
N TRP A 121 -4.97 12.44 -3.43
CA TRP A 121 -4.60 11.06 -3.10
C TRP A 121 -4.97 10.07 -4.21
N ILE A 122 -6.18 10.14 -4.76
CA ILE A 122 -6.59 9.27 -5.88
C ILE A 122 -5.66 9.48 -7.06
N ASP A 123 -5.46 10.73 -7.51
CA ASP A 123 -4.62 11.03 -8.66
C ASP A 123 -3.18 10.51 -8.47
N SER A 124 -2.60 10.70 -7.28
CA SER A 124 -1.25 10.25 -6.97
C SER A 124 -1.13 8.73 -6.86
N LEU A 125 -2.12 8.06 -6.26
CA LEU A 125 -2.17 6.60 -6.16
C LEU A 125 -2.35 5.94 -7.53
N GLU A 126 -3.23 6.46 -8.39
CA GLU A 126 -3.40 5.97 -9.76
C GLU A 126 -2.10 6.08 -10.57
N ALA A 127 -1.39 7.20 -10.45
CA ALA A 127 -0.08 7.37 -11.08
C ALA A 127 0.97 6.40 -10.51
N ALA A 128 1.02 6.22 -9.18
CA ALA A 128 1.88 5.22 -8.54
C ALA A 128 1.58 3.80 -9.00
N LEU A 129 0.30 3.41 -9.10
CA LEU A 129 -0.11 2.10 -9.60
C LEU A 129 0.30 1.91 -11.06
N ALA A 130 0.08 2.89 -11.93
CA ALA A 130 0.52 2.82 -13.32
C ALA A 130 2.04 2.58 -13.43
N THR A 131 2.83 3.30 -12.63
CA THR A 131 4.28 3.12 -12.57
C THR A 131 4.68 1.77 -11.98
N ILE A 132 4.07 1.33 -10.88
CA ILE A 132 4.29 -0.02 -10.31
C ILE A 132 4.01 -1.09 -11.36
N ARG A 133 2.91 -0.99 -12.10
CA ARG A 133 2.54 -1.92 -13.17
C ARG A 133 3.56 -1.96 -14.29
N ALA A 134 4.07 -0.80 -14.71
CA ALA A 134 5.12 -0.74 -15.72
C ALA A 134 6.44 -1.34 -15.22
N LYS A 135 6.79 -1.12 -13.95
CA LYS A 135 8.01 -1.63 -13.32
C LYS A 135 7.92 -3.11 -12.93
N ARG A 136 6.71 -3.62 -12.71
CA ARG A 136 6.39 -4.98 -12.23
C ARG A 136 5.24 -5.59 -13.03
N PRO A 137 5.44 -5.83 -14.34
CA PRO A 137 4.38 -6.29 -15.23
C PRO A 137 3.81 -7.67 -14.84
N THR A 138 4.58 -8.47 -14.10
CA THR A 138 4.21 -9.80 -13.59
C THR A 138 3.33 -9.76 -12.34
N ALA A 139 3.16 -8.59 -11.70
CA ALA A 139 2.30 -8.46 -10.53
C ALA A 139 0.89 -8.99 -10.88
N LYS A 140 0.37 -9.89 -10.06
CA LYS A 140 -1.02 -10.37 -10.16
C LYS A 140 -1.90 -9.68 -9.13
N ARG A 141 -1.28 -9.06 -8.13
CA ARG A 141 -1.93 -8.35 -7.02
C ARG A 141 -1.06 -7.20 -6.52
N ILE A 142 -1.71 -6.11 -6.15
CA ILE A 142 -1.12 -4.98 -5.44
C ILE A 142 -1.96 -4.73 -4.18
N ASP A 143 -1.37 -4.94 -3.01
CA ASP A 143 -1.97 -4.56 -1.74
C ASP A 143 -1.54 -3.14 -1.38
N ILE A 144 -2.48 -2.21 -1.30
CA ILE A 144 -2.21 -0.86 -0.80
C ILE A 144 -2.41 -0.85 0.71
N MET A 145 -1.37 -0.42 1.40
CA MET A 145 -1.27 -0.31 2.85
C MET A 145 -1.03 1.16 3.19
N THR A 146 -1.70 1.70 4.21
CA THR A 146 -1.28 2.99 4.78
C THR A 146 -0.05 2.80 5.68
N ILE A 147 0.53 3.88 6.18
CA ILE A 147 1.46 3.79 7.30
C ILE A 147 0.83 3.03 8.48
N ILE A 148 1.68 2.54 9.38
CA ILE A 148 1.23 2.09 10.70
C ILE A 148 0.65 3.32 11.41
N ARG A 149 -0.61 3.22 11.79
CA ARG A 149 -1.35 4.35 12.32
C ARG A 149 -1.08 4.53 13.80
N CYS A 150 -1.40 5.70 14.30
CA CYS A 150 -1.51 5.90 15.73
C CYS A 150 -2.61 4.99 16.33
N PRO A 151 -2.56 4.68 17.63
CA PRO A 151 -3.58 3.87 18.28
C PRO A 151 -4.97 4.44 18.04
N LYS A 152 -5.91 3.59 17.62
CA LYS A 152 -7.28 3.96 17.22
C LYS A 152 -7.35 5.02 16.13
N ASN A 153 -6.25 5.25 15.41
CA ASN A 153 -6.06 6.35 14.49
C ASN A 153 -6.30 7.74 15.13
N GLU A 154 -6.09 7.90 16.44
CA GLU A 154 -6.13 9.19 17.12
C GLU A 154 -4.81 9.96 16.89
N TRP A 155 -4.77 11.24 17.22
CA TRP A 155 -3.53 12.02 17.19
C TRP A 155 -2.67 11.69 18.41
N CYS A 156 -1.41 11.30 18.20
CA CYS A 156 -0.47 11.14 19.32
C CYS A 156 0.14 12.47 19.77
N HIS A 157 0.22 13.44 18.87
CA HIS A 157 0.61 14.82 19.15
C HIS A 157 -0.62 15.69 19.42
N SER A 158 -0.69 16.29 20.62
CA SER A 158 -1.84 17.09 21.05
C SER A 158 -2.08 18.36 20.22
N ASP A 159 -1.02 18.90 19.62
CA ASP A 159 -1.05 20.08 18.77
C ASP A 159 -1.42 19.77 17.31
N LYS A 160 -1.60 18.49 16.96
CA LYS A 160 -2.02 18.01 15.63
C LYS A 160 -1.18 18.61 14.50
N PRO A 161 0.04 18.08 14.28
CA PRO A 161 0.96 18.59 13.26
C PRO A 161 0.26 18.82 11.91
N PRO A 162 0.61 19.91 11.20
CA PRO A 162 -0.07 20.29 9.98
C PRO A 162 0.12 19.25 8.87
N LEU A 163 -0.83 19.25 7.94
CA LEU A 163 -0.76 18.55 6.65
C LEU A 163 -0.75 19.60 5.54
N GLY A 164 -0.13 19.29 4.41
CA GLY A 164 -0.03 20.21 3.26
C GLY A 164 1.40 20.48 2.83
N PRO A 165 1.65 21.53 2.02
CA PRO A 165 2.99 21.81 1.50
C PRO A 165 4.08 21.78 2.59
N ASP A 166 5.24 21.22 2.25
CA ASP A 166 6.43 21.14 3.12
C ASP A 166 6.25 20.25 4.37
N THR A 167 5.21 19.41 4.42
CA THR A 167 4.95 18.49 5.56
C THR A 167 5.44 17.05 5.32
N ASP A 168 6.07 16.78 4.18
CA ASP A 168 6.81 15.54 3.92
C ASP A 168 8.29 15.70 4.33
N HIS A 169 9.18 16.05 3.40
CA HIS A 169 10.63 16.03 3.68
C HIS A 169 11.12 17.17 4.58
N ASP A 170 10.46 18.33 4.53
CA ASP A 170 10.84 19.54 5.27
C ASP A 170 10.10 19.70 6.60
N ALA A 171 9.31 18.69 6.97
CA ALA A 171 8.49 18.75 8.15
C ALA A 171 9.34 18.84 9.41
N LYS A 172 9.00 19.81 10.28
CA LYS A 172 9.59 19.90 11.62
C LYS A 172 8.92 18.97 12.63
N LYS A 173 7.73 18.47 12.29
CA LYS A 173 6.91 17.63 13.13
C LYS A 173 5.88 16.88 12.29
N GLN A 174 5.71 15.60 12.56
CA GLN A 174 4.76 14.71 11.90
C GLN A 174 4.06 13.80 12.91
N ASP A 175 2.94 13.20 12.49
CA ASP A 175 2.15 12.25 13.29
C ASP A 175 1.77 11.02 12.43
N CYS A 176 1.35 9.93 13.08
CA CYS A 176 0.85 8.72 12.43
C CYS A 176 -0.68 8.69 12.28
N HIS A 177 -1.38 9.77 12.58
CA HIS A 177 -2.79 9.94 12.26
C HIS A 177 -3.02 9.92 10.75
N VAL A 178 -3.99 9.11 10.31
CA VAL A 178 -4.42 9.00 8.91
C VAL A 178 -5.79 9.65 8.74
N PRO A 179 -5.90 10.75 7.99
CA PRO A 179 -7.19 11.38 7.72
C PRO A 179 -8.15 10.45 6.96
N GLU A 180 -9.45 10.59 7.23
CA GLU A 180 -10.49 9.73 6.62
C GLU A 180 -10.53 9.81 5.08
N TYR A 181 -10.18 10.95 4.50
CA TYR A 181 -10.13 11.10 3.04
C TYR A 181 -9.05 10.22 2.40
N VAL A 182 -8.00 9.83 3.15
CA VAL A 182 -6.98 8.88 2.67
C VAL A 182 -7.59 7.49 2.56
N ASP A 183 -8.34 7.05 3.57
CA ASP A 183 -9.05 5.77 3.55
C ASP A 183 -10.03 5.67 2.39
N SER A 184 -10.80 6.74 2.18
CA SER A 184 -11.75 6.82 1.08
C SER A 184 -11.06 6.79 -0.29
N ALA A 185 -9.93 7.48 -0.44
CA ALA A 185 -9.13 7.43 -1.67
C ALA A 185 -8.60 6.01 -1.96
N LEU A 186 -8.02 5.33 -0.97
CA LEU A 186 -7.53 3.95 -1.12
C LEU A 186 -8.65 3.00 -1.53
N ALA A 187 -9.82 3.12 -0.91
CA ALA A 187 -10.98 2.31 -1.24
C ALA A 187 -11.48 2.55 -2.67
N LYS A 188 -11.53 3.81 -3.12
CA LYS A 188 -11.93 4.17 -4.49
C LYS A 188 -10.95 3.64 -5.53
N VAL A 189 -9.65 3.81 -5.31
CA VAL A 189 -8.61 3.26 -6.19
C VAL A 189 -8.69 1.73 -6.27
N ALA A 190 -8.89 1.04 -5.15
CA ALA A 190 -9.10 -0.41 -5.17
C ALA A 190 -10.37 -0.80 -5.95
N ALA A 191 -11.45 -0.02 -5.84
CA ALA A 191 -12.68 -0.24 -6.60
C ALA A 191 -12.53 0.03 -8.10
N HIS A 192 -11.61 0.91 -8.52
CA HIS A 192 -11.28 1.12 -9.93
C HIS A 192 -10.50 -0.06 -10.54
N HIS A 193 -9.76 -0.81 -9.72
CA HIS A 193 -8.92 -1.95 -10.13
C HIS A 193 -9.26 -3.24 -9.37
N PRO A 194 -10.52 -3.71 -9.40
CA PRO A 194 -11.03 -4.72 -8.47
C PRO A 194 -10.42 -6.12 -8.68
N ASP A 195 -9.78 -6.37 -9.81
CA ASP A 195 -9.10 -7.63 -10.17
C ASP A 195 -7.61 -7.63 -9.82
N LEU A 196 -7.06 -6.48 -9.42
CA LEU A 196 -5.63 -6.27 -9.21
C LEU A 196 -5.32 -5.71 -7.81
N VAL A 197 -6.11 -4.74 -7.34
CA VAL A 197 -5.79 -3.94 -6.16
C VAL A 197 -6.66 -4.36 -4.99
N SER A 198 -6.04 -4.48 -3.81
CA SER A 198 -6.75 -4.65 -2.55
C SER A 198 -6.23 -3.66 -1.51
N VAL A 199 -7.04 -3.32 -0.52
CA VAL A 199 -6.63 -2.49 0.63
C VAL A 199 -6.39 -3.41 1.82
N THR A 200 -5.23 -3.28 2.48
CA THR A 200 -4.93 -4.06 3.68
C THR A 200 -5.78 -3.60 4.87
N PRO A 201 -5.86 -4.39 5.95
CA PRO A 201 -6.31 -3.86 7.24
C PRO A 201 -5.51 -2.63 7.67
N LYS A 202 -6.11 -1.85 8.56
CA LYS A 202 -5.43 -0.76 9.25
C LYS A 202 -4.60 -1.38 10.37
N PHE A 203 -3.29 -1.20 10.30
CA PHE A 203 -2.37 -1.62 11.36
C PHE A 203 -2.05 -0.41 12.22
N GLU A 204 -1.99 -0.61 13.53
CA GLU A 204 -1.83 0.46 14.50
C GLU A 204 -0.62 0.18 15.38
N ALA A 205 0.03 1.26 15.80
CA ALA A 205 0.93 1.27 16.93
C ALA A 205 0.15 0.95 18.22
N VAL A 206 0.83 0.44 19.24
CA VAL A 206 0.22 -0.02 20.50
C VAL A 206 -0.13 1.15 21.43
N SER A 207 0.66 2.23 21.42
CA SER A 207 0.53 3.36 22.35
C SER A 207 1.11 4.66 21.77
N CYS A 208 0.60 5.81 22.23
CA CYS A 208 1.22 7.12 21.99
C CYS A 208 2.30 7.47 23.03
N SER A 209 2.53 6.61 24.03
CA SER A 209 3.40 6.90 25.18
C SER A 209 4.89 6.89 24.88
N VAL A 210 5.30 6.36 23.72
CA VAL A 210 6.67 6.46 23.22
C VAL A 210 6.74 7.54 22.15
N ARG A 211 7.95 8.06 21.89
CA ARG A 211 8.14 9.04 20.82
C ARG A 211 7.66 8.44 19.50
N ILE A 212 6.70 9.09 18.88
CA ILE A 212 6.31 8.87 17.48
C ILE A 212 6.74 10.12 16.72
N ASP A 213 7.58 9.91 15.71
CA ASP A 213 8.03 10.97 14.81
C ASP A 213 7.47 10.67 13.41
N GLY A 214 6.22 11.06 13.19
CA GLY A 214 5.46 10.64 12.02
C GLY A 214 5.35 9.12 11.91
N ILE A 215 6.06 8.56 10.94
CA ILE A 215 6.08 7.14 10.58
C ILE A 215 7.13 6.32 11.32
N HIS A 216 8.04 6.97 12.05
CA HIS A 216 9.06 6.29 12.84
C HIS A 216 8.46 5.79 14.15
N LEU A 217 8.37 4.46 14.31
CA LEU A 217 7.66 3.82 15.42
C LEU A 217 8.55 3.49 16.62
N HIS A 218 9.88 3.55 16.44
CA HIS A 218 10.87 3.23 17.48
C HIS A 218 10.59 1.88 18.17
N GLU A 219 10.32 1.85 19.47
CA GLU A 219 10.04 0.64 20.25
C GLU A 219 8.78 -0.10 19.79
N GLN A 220 7.91 0.55 19.01
CA GLN A 220 6.67 -0.03 18.49
C GLN A 220 6.83 -0.71 17.13
N ASN A 221 8.04 -0.68 16.55
CA ASN A 221 8.32 -1.42 15.31
C ASN A 221 8.00 -2.91 15.48
N ALA A 222 8.44 -3.55 16.56
CA ALA A 222 8.23 -4.99 16.79
C ALA A 222 6.74 -5.41 16.89
N PRO A 223 5.88 -4.77 17.71
CA PRO A 223 4.46 -5.15 17.78
C PRO A 223 3.70 -4.85 16.47
N ALA A 224 4.01 -3.74 15.78
CA ALA A 224 3.45 -3.46 14.46
C ALA A 224 3.85 -4.56 13.46
N ALA A 225 5.14 -4.91 13.45
CA ALA A 225 5.69 -5.94 12.59
C ALA A 225 5.04 -7.32 12.79
N ALA A 226 4.81 -7.71 14.05
CA ALA A 226 4.13 -8.95 14.40
C ALA A 226 2.69 -8.99 13.85
N SER A 227 1.97 -7.86 13.95
CA SER A 227 0.59 -7.74 13.47
C SER A 227 0.50 -7.83 11.94
N VAL A 228 1.41 -7.16 11.24
CA VAL A 228 1.51 -7.22 9.78
C VAL A 228 1.92 -8.62 9.30
N ALA A 229 2.89 -9.26 9.96
CA ALA A 229 3.31 -10.62 9.62
C ALA A 229 2.19 -11.64 9.83
N ALA A 230 1.45 -11.53 10.94
CA ALA A 230 0.30 -12.38 11.22
C ALA A 230 -0.76 -12.28 10.12
N TYR A 231 -1.06 -11.06 9.65
CA TYR A 231 -1.99 -10.87 8.54
C TYR A 231 -1.51 -11.57 7.26
N TYR A 232 -0.27 -11.35 6.84
CA TYR A 232 0.23 -11.91 5.58
C TYR A 232 0.38 -13.44 5.60
N LYS A 233 0.55 -14.07 6.78
CA LYS A 233 0.45 -15.52 6.91
C LYS A 233 -0.92 -16.09 6.56
N THR A 234 -1.99 -15.29 6.68
CA THR A 234 -3.35 -15.71 6.31
C THR A 234 -3.65 -15.59 4.81
N ILE A 235 -2.72 -14.98 4.05
CA ILE A 235 -2.80 -14.76 2.60
C ILE A 235 -1.42 -14.98 1.96
N PRO A 236 -0.93 -16.23 1.97
CA PRO A 236 0.45 -16.56 1.59
C PRO A 236 0.76 -16.42 0.10
#